data_AF-A0A3M0CWB0-F1
#
_entry.id   AF-A0A3M0CWB0-F1
#
_cell.length_a   1.000
_cell.length_b   1.000
_cell.length_c   1.000
_cell.angle_alpha   90.00
_cell.angle_beta   90.00
_cell.angle_gamma   90.00
#
_symmetry.space_group_name_H-M   'P 1'
#
loop_
_entity.id
_entity.type
_entity.pdbx_description
1 polymer ?
#
loop_
_entity_poly.entity_id
_entity_poly.type
_entity_poly.pdbx_seq_one_letter_code
_entity_poly.pdbx_strand_id
1 'polypeptide(L)' 'MELEEGMVRKIAISAGAVGLFVAAVVGIGTTYNDGGLGSAGGLALVGSIVLFILVMAGVGFLLAD' A
#
# COMPACT_ATOMS: atom_id res chain seq x y z
N MET A 1 12.65 -25.13 -2.23
CA MET A 1 12.90 -24.06 -1.25
C MET A 1 11.84 -24.19 -0.18
N GLU A 2 12.16 -24.87 0.93
CA GLU A 2 11.30 -24.88 2.11
C GLU A 2 11.51 -23.54 2.81
N LEU A 3 10.66 -22.58 2.46
CA LEU A 3 10.61 -21.32 3.18
C LEU A 3 10.04 -21.65 4.56
N GLU A 4 10.81 -21.40 5.62
CA GLU A 4 10.33 -21.50 7.01
C GLU A 4 8.97 -20.77 7.12
N GLU A 5 7.96 -21.39 7.73
CA GLU A 5 6.58 -20.86 7.77
C GLU A 5 6.53 -19.40 8.24
N GLY A 6 7.45 -19.00 9.14
CA GLY A 6 7.58 -17.63 9.61
C GLY A 6 8.03 -16.64 8.51
N MET A 7 8.90 -17.07 7.60
CA MET A 7 9.42 -16.22 6.51
C MET A 7 8.38 -16.01 5.42
N VAL A 8 7.63 -17.06 5.06
CA VAL A 8 6.51 -16.95 4.10
C VAL A 8 5.47 -15.97 4.60
N ARG A 9 5.13 -16.02 5.91
CA ARG A 9 4.16 -15.10 6.52
C ARG A 9 4.63 -13.64 6.44
N LYS A 10 5.90 -13.38 6.77
CA LYS A 10 6.47 -12.02 6.71
C LYS A 10 6.44 -11.46 5.28
N ILE A 11 6.82 -12.28 4.29
CA ILE A 11 6.74 -11.92 2.86
C ILE A 11 5.29 -11.68 2.44
N ALA A 12 4.37 -12.59 2.75
CA ALA A 12 2.96 -12.48 2.35
C ALA A 12 2.30 -11.20 2.90
N ILE A 13 2.58 -10.83 4.16
CA ILE A 13 2.03 -9.61 4.77
C ILE A 13 2.57 -8.36 4.07
N SER A 14 3.89 -8.30 3.85
CA SER A 14 4.52 -7.15 3.18
C SER A 14 4.07 -7.01 1.71
N ALA A 15 4.02 -8.11 0.96
CA ALA A 15 3.50 -8.14 -0.40
C ALA A 15 2.02 -7.74 -0.46
N GLY A 16 1.21 -8.20 0.51
CA GLY A 16 -0.19 -7.80 0.65
C GLY A 16 -0.35 -6.29 0.89
N ALA A 17 0.47 -5.69 1.75
CA ALA A 17 0.47 -4.26 2.01
C ALA A 17 0.81 -3.44 0.75
N VAL A 18 1.79 -3.89 -0.05
CA VAL A 18 2.12 -3.28 -1.34
C VAL A 18 0.96 -3.43 -2.33
N GLY A 19 0.34 -4.61 -2.40
CA GLY A 19 -0.84 -4.85 -3.24
C GLY A 19 -2.01 -3.92 -2.90
N LEU A 20 -2.25 -3.70 -1.60
CA LEU A 20 -3.25 -2.74 -1.13
C LEU A 20 -2.94 -1.31 -1.57
N PHE A 21 -1.68 -0.89 -1.51
CA PHE A 21 -1.28 0.43 -2.00
C PHE A 21 -1.48 0.59 -3.50
N VAL A 22 -1.11 -0.43 -4.29
CA VAL A 22 -1.35 -0.43 -5.74
C VAL A 22 -2.85 -0.30 -6.03
N ALA A 23 -3.70 -1.06 -5.34
CA ALA A 23 -5.14 -0.98 -5.48
C ALA A 23 -5.68 0.43 -5.14
N ALA A 24 -5.15 1.07 -4.10
CA ALA A 24 -5.52 2.44 -3.74
C ALA A 24 -5.13 3.45 -4.81
N VAL A 25 -3.92 3.35 -5.37
CA VAL A 25 -3.45 4.22 -6.47
C VAL A 25 -4.30 4.03 -7.71
N VAL A 26 -4.60 2.78 -8.08
CA VAL A 26 -5.48 2.49 -9.23
C VAL A 26 -6.88 3.04 -8.99
N GLY A 27 -7.45 2.86 -7.79
CA GLY A 27 -8.77 3.41 -7.44
C GLY A 27 -8.82 4.93 -7.49
N ILE A 28 -7.77 5.62 -7.02
CA ILE A 28 -7.66 7.09 -7.14
C ILE A 28 -7.54 7.49 -8.62
N GLY A 29 -6.69 6.78 -9.37
CA GLY A 29 -6.54 6.99 -10.80
C GLY A 29 -7.87 6.89 -11.53
N THR A 30 -8.62 5.82 -11.34
CA THR A 30 -9.92 5.63 -12.03
C THR A 30 -11.00 6.60 -11.56
N THR A 31 -10.98 7.01 -10.29
CA THR A 31 -12.00 7.91 -9.71
C THR A 31 -11.78 9.38 -10.11
N TYR A 32 -10.53 9.82 -10.22
CA TYR A 32 -10.18 11.24 -10.45
C TYR A 32 -9.66 11.52 -11.88
N ASN A 33 -9.77 10.57 -12.80
CA ASN A 33 -9.30 10.71 -14.18
C ASN A 33 -10.28 11.53 -15.04
N ASP A 34 -10.30 12.84 -14.81
CA ASP A 34 -11.02 13.84 -15.62
C ASP A 34 -10.03 14.65 -16.46
N GLY A 35 -9.30 13.98 -17.38
CA GLY A 35 -8.27 14.61 -18.22
C GLY A 35 -6.90 14.79 -17.54
N GLY A 36 -6.75 14.27 -16.33
CA GLY A 36 -5.53 14.27 -15.51
C GLY A 36 -5.87 14.18 -14.03
N LEU A 37 -4.86 14.06 -13.16
CA LEU A 37 -5.08 14.24 -11.73
C LEU A 37 -5.22 15.74 -11.44
N GLY A 38 -6.46 16.25 -11.42
CA GLY A 38 -6.74 17.60 -10.91
C GLY A 38 -6.27 17.76 -9.45
N SER A 39 -6.39 18.95 -8.88
CA SER A 39 -5.87 19.25 -7.53
C SER A 39 -6.38 18.28 -6.45
N ALA A 40 -7.64 17.86 -6.53
CA ALA A 40 -8.21 16.88 -5.60
C ALA A 40 -7.62 15.47 -5.76
N GLY A 41 -7.43 15.01 -7.00
CA GLY A 41 -6.81 13.72 -7.29
C GLY A 41 -5.34 13.68 -6.87
N GLY A 42 -4.60 14.78 -7.08
CA GLY A 42 -3.23 14.92 -6.59
C GLY A 42 -3.14 14.86 -5.06
N LEU A 43 -4.03 15.56 -4.36
CA LEU A 43 -4.09 15.48 -2.89
C LEU A 43 -4.44 14.06 -2.41
N ALA A 44 -5.39 13.39 -3.07
CA ALA A 44 -5.77 12.01 -2.75
C ALA A 44 -4.59 11.05 -2.94
N LEU A 45 -3.79 11.23 -4.00
CA LEU A 45 -2.58 10.45 -4.26
C LEU A 45 -1.52 10.67 -3.17
N VAL A 46 -1.28 11.91 -2.75
CA VAL A 46 -0.36 12.20 -1.64
C VAL A 46 -0.89 11.58 -0.34
N GLY A 47 -2.20 11.68 -0.08
CA GLY A 47 -2.84 11.05 1.07
C GLY A 47 -2.69 9.53 1.09
N SER A 48 -2.77 8.87 -0.07
CA SER A 48 -2.58 7.41 -0.15
C SER A 48 -1.13 7.00 0.10
N ILE A 49 -0.15 7.83 -0.29
CA ILE A 49 1.26 7.61 0.06
C ILE A 49 1.45 7.70 1.58
N VAL A 50 0.89 8.73 2.22
CA VAL A 50 0.95 8.86 3.70
C VAL A 50 0.31 7.64 4.38
N LEU A 51 -0.87 7.25 3.93
CA LEU A 51 -1.55 6.05 4.44
C LEU A 51 -0.69 4.79 4.26
N PHE A 52 -0.03 4.62 3.11
CA PHE A 52 0.84 3.49 2.85
C PHE A 52 2.05 3.46 3.80
N ILE A 53 2.67 4.61 4.05
CA ILE A 53 3.78 4.71 5.02
C ILE A 53 3.30 4.27 6.42
N LEU A 54 2.12 4.71 6.85
CA LEU A 54 1.54 4.32 8.14
C LEU A 54 1.23 2.83 8.19
N VAL A 55 0.69 2.25 7.12
CA VAL A 55 0.47 0.80 7.01
C VAL A 55 1.78 0.05 7.12
N MET A 56 2.82 0.47 6.41
CA MET A 56 4.14 -0.17 6.46
C MET A 56 4.81 -0.03 7.83
N ALA A 57 4.65 1.11 8.50
CA ALA A 57 5.09 1.27 9.88
C ALA A 57 4.35 0.28 10.81
N GLY A 58 3.01 0.17 10.67
CA GLY A 58 2.21 -0.78 11.41
C GLY A 58 2.58 -2.25 11.14
N VAL A 59 2.85 -2.60 9.88
CA VAL A 59 3.37 -3.92 9.48
C VAL A 59 4.73 -4.17 10.15
N GLY A 60 5.62 -3.18 10.16
CA GLY A 60 6.91 -3.26 10.85
C GLY A 60 6.76 -3.57 12.34
N PHE A 61 5.84 -2.90 13.03
CA PHE A 61 5.50 -3.19 14.42
C PHE A 61 4.88 -4.58 14.61
N LEU A 62 3.98 -5.01 13.73
CA LEU A 62 3.33 -6.33 13.77
C LEU A 62 4.31 -7.48 13.54
N LEU A 63 5.39 -7.24 12.80
CA LEU A 63 6.41 -8.23 12.46
C LEU A 63 7.65 -8.16 13.35
N ALA A 64 7.68 -7.26 14.33
CA ALA A 64 8.80 -7.02 15.23
C ALA A 64 9.03 -8.13 16.28
N ASP A 65 8.30 -9.24 16.18
CA ASP A 65 8.57 -10.52 16.86
C ASP A 65 9.77 -11.28 16.24
#